data_AF-A0A0K0FIW0-F1
#
_entry.id   AF-A0A0K0FIW0-F1
#
_cell.length_a   1.000
_cell.length_b   1.000
_cell.length_c   1.000
_cell.angle_alpha   90.00
_cell.angle_beta   90.00
_cell.angle_gamma   90.00
#
_symmetry.space_group_name_H-M   'P 1'
#
loop_
_entity.id
_entity.type
_entity.pdbx_description
1 polymer ?
#
loop_
_entity_poly.entity_id
_entity_poly.type
_entity_poly.pdbx_seq_one_letter_code
_entity_poly.pdbx_strand_id
1 'polypeptide(L)'
;MKPGVKHHGAFKAKVITYPATKEIEDGHSINHYKRSYSRIVPQKNKKEKFDLGIVETFHISIPGKFKAWGIKAYVKRISMSLDDSTYKYFGMPSPGSFIPNHNSPFNNKITYRERFQNMLAHYVEETVFCIIHDKISLQKEFVKKFGVGFFDSKTVVGDSPFLLLNLNLFLDISGTKTPKMVEVLGIGIKDPKPLDDY
;
A
#
# COMPACT_ATOMS: atom_id res chain seq x y z
N MET A 1 13.60 -24.01 -24.74
CA MET A 1 14.44 -24.39 -23.58
C MET A 1 14.98 -23.11 -22.96
N LYS A 2 14.79 -22.85 -21.66
CA LYS A 2 15.23 -21.60 -21.00
C LYS A 2 16.63 -21.77 -20.43
N PRO A 3 17.65 -20.97 -20.79
CA PRO A 3 18.93 -21.00 -20.11
C PRO A 3 18.77 -20.42 -18.70
N GLY A 4 19.28 -21.14 -17.71
CA GLY A 4 19.19 -20.79 -16.30
C GLY A 4 20.40 -19.99 -15.85
N VAL A 5 20.21 -18.71 -15.53
CA VAL A 5 21.19 -17.91 -14.81
C VAL A 5 21.28 -18.42 -13.37
N LYS A 6 22.42 -19.01 -13.00
CA LYS A 6 22.77 -19.46 -11.64
C LYS A 6 23.70 -18.42 -11.01
N HIS A 7 23.16 -17.54 -10.16
CA HIS A 7 23.96 -16.72 -9.23
C HIS A 7 23.61 -17.14 -7.80
N HIS A 8 24.60 -17.28 -6.91
CA HIS A 8 24.49 -17.87 -5.56
C HIS A 8 23.53 -17.18 -4.57
N GLY A 9 22.80 -16.15 -5.00
CA GLY A 9 21.75 -15.47 -4.23
C GLY A 9 20.54 -15.00 -5.06
N ALA A 10 20.46 -15.40 -6.34
CA ALA A 10 19.35 -14.99 -7.21
C ALA A 10 18.18 -15.98 -7.08
N PHE A 11 17.22 -15.66 -6.22
CA PHE A 11 15.96 -16.38 -6.17
C PHE A 11 15.10 -15.99 -7.38
N LYS A 12 14.72 -16.96 -8.22
CA LYS A 12 13.72 -16.75 -9.28
C LYS A 12 12.35 -16.55 -8.64
N ALA A 13 11.95 -15.30 -8.43
CA ALA A 13 10.58 -14.98 -8.08
C ALA A 13 9.71 -15.01 -9.36
N LYS A 14 8.64 -15.80 -9.35
CA LYS A 14 7.60 -15.68 -10.37
C LYS A 14 6.73 -14.48 -10.02
N VAL A 15 7.12 -13.30 -10.50
CA VAL A 15 6.37 -12.07 -10.30
C VAL A 15 5.18 -12.07 -11.25
N ILE A 16 3.97 -12.20 -10.70
CA ILE A 16 2.74 -11.93 -11.45
C ILE A 16 2.30 -10.52 -11.10
N THR A 17 2.73 -9.56 -11.92
CA THR A 17 2.13 -8.23 -11.94
C THR A 17 0.76 -8.34 -12.59
N TYR A 18 -0.29 -7.96 -11.86
CA TYR A 18 -1.58 -7.66 -12.48
C TYR A 18 -1.52 -6.21 -12.97
N PRO A 19 -1.31 -5.95 -14.28
CA PRO A 19 -1.38 -4.60 -14.78
C PRO A 19 -2.78 -4.03 -14.53
N ALA A 20 -2.85 -2.74 -14.23
CA ALA A 20 -4.10 -2.03 -14.39
C ALA A 20 -4.48 -2.12 -15.88
N THR A 21 -5.62 -2.72 -16.21
CA THR A 21 -6.15 -2.72 -17.58
C THR A 21 -6.51 -1.29 -18.00
N LYS A 22 -6.35 -0.90 -19.28
CA LYS A 22 -6.73 0.43 -19.82
C LYS A 22 -8.09 0.95 -19.33
N GLU A 23 -9.07 0.06 -19.13
CA GLU A 23 -10.39 0.38 -18.57
C GLU A 23 -10.41 0.87 -17.10
N ILE A 24 -9.28 0.77 -16.37
CA ILE A 24 -9.09 1.28 -15.01
C ILE A 24 -8.68 2.75 -15.03
N GLU A 25 -8.06 3.22 -16.12
CA GLU A 25 -7.72 4.64 -16.32
C GLU A 25 -8.99 5.47 -16.61
N ASP A 26 -9.99 4.88 -17.28
CA ASP A 26 -11.19 5.58 -17.75
C ASP A 26 -12.44 5.45 -16.82
N GLY A 27 -12.32 4.81 -15.66
CA GLY A 27 -13.48 4.32 -14.89
C GLY A 27 -13.83 5.11 -13.64
N HIS A 28 -14.89 5.93 -13.70
CA HIS A 28 -15.59 6.50 -12.52
C HIS A 28 -15.75 5.46 -11.39
N SER A 29 -15.34 5.86 -10.17
CA SER A 29 -15.03 5.03 -9.00
C SER A 29 -16.05 3.94 -8.59
N ILE A 30 -17.29 4.00 -9.05
CA ILE A 30 -18.38 3.08 -8.65
C ILE A 30 -18.26 1.70 -9.33
N ASN A 31 -17.80 1.64 -10.59
CA ASN A 31 -17.66 0.38 -11.32
C ASN A 31 -16.46 -0.46 -10.84
N HIS A 32 -15.43 0.20 -10.31
CA HIS A 32 -14.26 -0.46 -9.75
C HIS A 32 -14.62 -1.35 -8.53
N TYR A 33 -15.48 -0.87 -7.63
CA TYR A 33 -15.87 -1.65 -6.44
C TYR A 33 -16.67 -2.90 -6.79
N LYS A 34 -17.69 -2.79 -7.67
CA LYS A 34 -18.50 -3.94 -8.12
C LYS A 34 -17.65 -5.00 -8.84
N ARG A 35 -16.66 -4.59 -9.63
CA ARG A 35 -15.76 -5.51 -10.38
C ARG A 35 -14.66 -6.11 -9.50
N SER A 36 -14.17 -5.35 -8.51
CA SER A 36 -13.27 -5.85 -7.46
C SER A 36 -13.94 -6.95 -6.64
N TYR A 37 -15.26 -6.85 -6.45
CA TYR A 37 -16.09 -7.80 -5.73
C TYR A 37 -16.23 -9.17 -6.41
N SER A 38 -16.56 -9.18 -7.71
CA SER A 38 -16.66 -10.42 -8.50
C SER A 38 -15.32 -11.17 -8.60
N ARG A 39 -14.21 -10.46 -8.39
CA ARG A 39 -12.83 -11.00 -8.44
C ARG A 39 -12.23 -11.32 -7.07
N ILE A 40 -13.02 -11.36 -5.98
CA ILE A 40 -12.49 -11.75 -4.66
C ILE A 40 -11.87 -13.16 -4.69
N VAL A 41 -12.31 -14.04 -5.59
CA VAL A 41 -11.67 -15.34 -5.82
C VAL A 41 -11.54 -15.60 -7.33
N PRO A 42 -10.45 -15.18 -7.99
CA PRO A 42 -10.20 -15.56 -9.37
C PRO A 42 -9.93 -17.07 -9.42
N GLN A 43 -10.71 -17.82 -10.22
CA GLN A 43 -10.53 -19.28 -10.39
C GLN A 43 -9.10 -19.64 -10.85
N LYS A 44 -8.44 -18.74 -11.59
CA LYS A 44 -7.08 -18.91 -12.11
C LYS A 44 -6.02 -18.96 -11.00
N ASN A 45 -6.24 -18.30 -9.86
CA ASN A 45 -5.25 -18.16 -8.79
C ASN A 45 -5.28 -19.31 -7.78
N LYS A 46 -6.29 -20.18 -7.82
CA LYS A 46 -6.33 -21.39 -6.97
C LYS A 46 -5.30 -22.44 -7.37
N LYS A 47 -4.78 -22.39 -8.60
CA LYS A 47 -3.82 -23.38 -9.12
C LYS A 47 -2.37 -23.06 -8.75
N GLU A 48 -2.07 -21.81 -8.40
CA GLU A 48 -0.71 -21.36 -8.11
C GLU A 48 -0.59 -21.00 -6.62
N LYS A 49 0.48 -21.47 -5.97
CA LYS A 49 0.78 -21.16 -4.57
C LYS A 49 1.73 -19.96 -4.55
N PHE A 50 1.31 -18.87 -3.92
CA PHE A 50 2.15 -17.68 -3.72
C PHE A 50 2.55 -17.58 -2.26
N ASP A 51 3.83 -17.31 -2.01
CA ASP A 51 4.38 -17.22 -0.66
C ASP A 51 4.25 -15.81 -0.07
N LEU A 52 4.21 -14.76 -0.91
CA LEU A 52 4.17 -13.37 -0.49
C LEU A 52 3.30 -12.51 -1.42
N GLY A 53 2.42 -11.69 -0.84
CA GLY A 53 1.72 -10.61 -1.54
C GLY A 53 2.36 -9.25 -1.26
N ILE A 54 2.59 -8.43 -2.27
CA ILE A 54 2.98 -7.03 -2.08
C ILE A 54 1.85 -6.15 -2.58
N VAL A 55 1.45 -5.17 -1.77
CA VAL A 55 0.32 -4.32 -2.10
C VAL A 55 0.51 -2.89 -1.62
N GLU A 56 -0.01 -1.96 -2.40
CA GLU A 56 -0.07 -0.55 -2.03
C GLU A 56 -1.00 -0.31 -0.81
N THR A 57 -0.60 0.55 0.12
CA THR A 57 -1.26 0.71 1.42
C THR A 57 -2.72 1.13 1.31
N PHE A 58 -3.03 2.00 0.34
CA PHE A 58 -4.38 2.48 0.02
C PHE A 58 -5.33 1.38 -0.50
N HIS A 59 -4.81 0.26 -0.99
CA HIS A 59 -5.63 -0.88 -1.41
C HIS A 59 -6.00 -1.78 -0.23
N ILE A 60 -6.82 -1.24 0.67
CA ILE A 60 -7.21 -1.87 1.94
C ILE A 60 -7.87 -3.24 1.74
N SER A 61 -8.66 -3.44 0.68
CA SER A 61 -9.38 -4.71 0.45
C SER A 61 -8.52 -5.87 -0.08
N ILE A 62 -7.32 -5.61 -0.61
CA ILE A 62 -6.49 -6.65 -1.26
C ILE A 62 -5.91 -7.66 -0.26
N PRO A 63 -5.39 -7.28 0.94
CA PRO A 63 -5.00 -8.26 1.95
C PRO A 63 -6.13 -9.22 2.35
N GLY A 64 -7.39 -8.76 2.37
CA GLY A 64 -8.55 -9.63 2.55
C GLY A 64 -8.67 -10.68 1.42
N LYS A 65 -8.31 -10.31 0.20
CA LYS A 65 -8.23 -11.24 -0.94
C LYS A 65 -7.04 -12.19 -0.82
N PHE A 66 -5.88 -11.72 -0.37
CA PHE A 66 -4.72 -12.59 -0.10
C PHE A 66 -5.08 -13.71 0.87
N LYS A 67 -5.79 -13.38 1.96
CA LYS A 67 -6.32 -14.37 2.90
C LYS A 67 -7.28 -15.36 2.22
N ALA A 68 -8.18 -14.88 1.36
CA ALA A 68 -9.09 -15.73 0.58
C ALA A 68 -8.38 -16.61 -0.47
N TRP A 69 -7.20 -16.20 -0.95
CA TRP A 69 -6.37 -16.95 -1.89
C TRP A 69 -5.38 -17.91 -1.20
N GLY A 70 -5.32 -17.91 0.13
CA GLY A 70 -4.40 -18.75 0.90
C GLY A 70 -2.98 -18.18 1.01
N ILE A 71 -2.77 -16.90 0.67
CA ILE A 71 -1.50 -16.20 0.85
C ILE A 71 -1.43 -15.72 2.30
N LYS A 72 -0.52 -16.28 3.09
CA LYS A 72 -0.40 -15.99 4.53
C LYS A 72 0.41 -14.72 4.83
N ALA A 73 1.41 -14.41 4.01
CA ALA A 73 2.30 -13.28 4.21
C ALA A 73 2.01 -12.18 3.18
N TYR A 74 1.98 -10.93 3.65
CA TYR A 74 1.91 -9.78 2.77
C TYR A 74 2.71 -8.61 3.33
N VAL A 75 3.21 -7.78 2.43
CA VAL A 75 3.95 -6.56 2.75
C VAL A 75 3.21 -5.39 2.11
N LYS A 76 3.08 -4.30 2.86
CA LYS A 76 2.52 -3.06 2.34
C LYS A 76 3.62 -2.18 1.77
N ARG A 77 3.28 -1.43 0.73
CA ARG A 77 4.14 -0.42 0.12
C ARG A 77 3.40 0.90 0.08
N ILE A 78 4.11 2.00 0.29
CA ILE A 78 3.65 3.36 0.01
C ILE A 78 4.50 3.90 -1.14
N SER A 79 3.83 4.30 -2.22
CA SER A 79 4.47 4.90 -3.39
C SER A 79 4.65 6.42 -3.29
N MET A 80 3.90 7.06 -2.39
CA MET A 80 3.89 8.49 -2.12
C MET A 80 4.61 8.84 -0.80
N SER A 81 4.52 10.10 -0.37
CA SER A 81 4.87 10.52 0.99
C SER A 81 4.03 9.78 2.03
N LEU A 82 4.62 9.53 3.20
CA LEU A 82 3.93 8.94 4.33
C LEU A 82 2.83 9.89 4.81
N ASP A 83 1.58 9.45 4.79
CA ASP A 83 0.46 10.26 5.26
C ASP A 83 0.33 10.22 6.80
N ASP A 84 -0.26 11.26 7.38
CA ASP A 84 -0.40 11.41 8.84
C ASP A 84 -1.25 10.32 9.50
N SER A 85 -2.31 9.86 8.84
CA SER A 85 -3.17 8.78 9.31
C SER A 85 -2.43 7.44 9.35
N THR A 86 -1.39 7.26 8.53
CA THR A 86 -0.58 6.04 8.55
C THR A 86 0.17 5.88 9.87
N TYR A 87 0.61 6.96 10.52
CA TYR A 87 1.35 6.91 11.80
C TYR A 87 0.57 6.20 12.90
N LYS A 88 -0.75 6.39 12.92
CA LYS A 88 -1.66 5.78 13.91
C LYS A 88 -1.63 4.25 13.87
N TYR A 89 -1.50 3.65 12.68
CA TYR A 89 -1.44 2.20 12.53
C TYR A 89 -0.14 1.58 13.10
N PHE A 90 0.88 2.40 13.31
CA PHE A 90 2.16 1.99 13.89
C PHE A 90 2.36 2.52 15.33
N GLY A 91 1.30 3.04 15.95
CA GLY A 91 1.35 3.55 17.32
C GLY A 91 2.16 4.84 17.50
N MET A 92 2.37 5.59 16.41
CA MET A 92 3.09 6.87 16.45
C MET A 92 2.10 8.04 16.50
N PRO A 93 2.42 9.14 17.21
CA PRO A 93 1.64 10.36 17.15
C PRO A 93 1.77 11.03 15.78
N SER A 94 0.67 11.57 15.26
CA SER A 94 0.65 12.35 14.01
C SER A 94 1.46 13.65 14.15
N PRO A 95 2.34 13.99 13.20
CA PRO A 95 3.18 15.19 13.25
C PRO A 95 2.50 16.45 12.69
N GLY A 96 1.18 16.43 12.40
CA GLY A 96 0.46 17.51 11.69
C GLY A 96 0.51 18.91 12.33
N SER A 97 1.11 19.09 13.50
CA SER A 97 1.36 20.41 14.11
C SER A 97 2.71 21.04 13.70
N PHE A 98 3.62 20.27 13.11
CA PHE A 98 4.95 20.74 12.68
C PHE A 98 5.40 20.20 11.31
N ILE A 99 4.72 19.20 10.75
CA ILE A 99 4.91 18.69 9.39
C ILE A 99 3.66 19.02 8.55
N PRO A 100 3.80 19.58 7.33
CA PRO A 100 2.68 19.74 6.41
C PRO A 100 1.98 18.39 6.15
N ASN A 101 0.66 18.37 6.21
CA ASN A 101 -0.09 17.16 5.89
C ASN A 101 0.09 16.77 4.42
N HIS A 102 -0.22 15.52 4.08
CA HIS A 102 -0.11 14.99 2.72
C HIS A 102 -0.80 15.87 1.64
N ASN A 103 -1.95 16.45 1.97
CA ASN A 103 -2.74 17.31 1.07
C ASN A 103 -2.51 18.82 1.29
N SER A 104 -1.47 19.19 2.04
CA SER A 104 -1.20 20.57 2.41
C SER A 104 -0.45 21.31 1.31
N PRO A 105 -0.82 22.56 0.98
CA PRO A 105 -0.06 23.37 0.03
C PRO A 105 1.22 23.96 0.64
N PHE A 106 1.49 23.70 1.93
CA PHE A 106 2.60 24.31 2.65
C PHE A 106 3.92 23.58 2.39
N ASN A 107 5.00 24.37 2.33
CA ASN A 107 6.36 23.86 2.16
C ASN A 107 6.95 23.41 3.52
N ASN A 108 8.20 22.92 3.55
CA ASN A 108 8.88 22.43 4.76
C ASN A 108 9.01 23.46 5.90
N LYS A 109 8.71 24.75 5.64
CA LYS A 109 8.67 25.81 6.64
C LYS A 109 7.25 26.30 6.80
N ILE A 110 6.62 25.94 7.93
CA ILE A 110 5.26 26.35 8.27
C ILE A 110 5.23 27.37 9.42
N THR A 111 4.54 28.47 9.18
CA THR A 111 4.30 29.58 10.13
C THR A 111 3.28 29.15 11.19
N TYR A 112 3.26 29.83 12.35
CA TYR A 112 2.33 29.50 13.45
C TYR A 112 0.85 29.44 13.02
N ARG A 113 0.41 30.37 12.17
CA ARG A 113 -0.98 30.38 11.65
C ARG A 113 -1.25 29.19 10.71
N GLU A 114 -0.29 28.86 9.86
CA GLU A 114 -0.36 27.74 8.91
C GLU A 114 -0.38 26.41 9.65
N ARG A 115 0.34 26.28 10.78
CA ARG A 115 0.27 25.11 11.66
C ARG A 115 -1.14 24.84 12.17
N PHE A 116 -1.85 25.89 12.58
CA PHE A 116 -3.23 25.75 13.05
C PHE A 116 -4.17 25.33 11.90
N GLN A 117 -4.00 25.92 10.71
CA GLN A 117 -4.74 25.51 9.51
C GLN A 117 -4.45 24.06 9.12
N ASN A 118 -3.19 23.64 9.18
CA ASN A 118 -2.75 22.28 8.88
C ASN A 118 -3.33 21.27 9.90
N MET A 119 -3.34 21.62 11.18
CA MET A 119 -3.98 20.81 12.22
C MET A 119 -5.49 20.66 11.97
N LEU A 120 -6.20 21.73 11.59
CA LEU A 120 -7.62 21.63 11.23
C LEU A 120 -7.83 20.75 9.99
N ALA A 121 -6.99 20.91 8.97
CA ALA A 121 -7.02 20.08 7.77
C ALA A 121 -6.82 18.60 8.09
N HIS A 122 -5.96 18.26 9.06
CA HIS A 122 -5.71 16.89 9.49
C HIS A 122 -6.99 16.21 10.01
N TYR A 123 -7.74 16.89 10.89
CA TYR A 123 -8.99 16.35 11.44
C TYR A 123 -10.09 16.20 10.38
N VAL A 124 -10.17 17.15 9.45
CA VAL A 124 -11.10 17.05 8.31
C VAL A 124 -10.74 15.86 7.44
N GLU A 125 -9.46 15.69 7.13
CA GLU A 125 -8.93 14.57 6.34
C GLU A 125 -9.19 13.22 7.02
N GLU A 126 -8.91 13.07 8.32
CA GLU A 126 -9.24 11.86 9.08
C GLU A 126 -10.74 11.52 9.01
N THR A 127 -11.61 12.53 9.10
CA THR A 127 -13.07 12.34 9.03
C THR A 127 -13.50 11.85 7.65
N VAL A 128 -13.01 12.51 6.59
CA VAL A 128 -13.27 12.10 5.20
C VAL A 128 -12.74 10.69 4.93
N PHE A 129 -11.54 10.40 5.42
CA PHE A 129 -10.93 9.08 5.31
C PHE A 129 -11.79 8.02 6.00
N CYS A 130 -12.34 8.27 7.17
CA CYS A 130 -13.25 7.32 7.84
C CYS A 130 -14.50 7.01 7.01
N ILE A 131 -15.08 8.01 6.33
CA ILE A 131 -16.26 7.83 5.46
C ILE A 131 -15.91 7.01 4.21
N ILE A 132 -14.76 7.31 3.60
CA ILE A 132 -14.27 6.61 2.41
C ILE A 132 -13.82 5.18 2.75
N HIS A 133 -13.20 4.99 3.92
CA HIS A 133 -12.66 3.73 4.42
C HIS A 133 -13.71 2.60 4.39
N ASP A 134 -14.94 2.88 4.84
CA ASP A 134 -16.04 1.89 4.83
C ASP A 134 -16.34 1.38 3.41
N LYS A 135 -16.23 2.25 2.40
CA LYS A 135 -16.45 1.88 0.99
C LYS A 135 -15.27 1.12 0.39
N ILE A 136 -14.03 1.55 0.67
CA ILE A 136 -12.83 0.97 0.04
C ILE A 136 -12.39 -0.38 0.63
N SER A 137 -12.69 -0.58 1.91
CA SER A 137 -12.32 -1.79 2.64
C SER A 137 -13.09 -3.01 2.17
N LEU A 138 -14.30 -2.83 1.60
CA LEU A 138 -15.24 -3.91 1.30
C LEU A 138 -15.51 -4.83 2.51
N GLN A 139 -15.36 -4.29 3.73
CA GLN A 139 -15.44 -5.04 4.99
C GLN A 139 -16.74 -5.83 5.12
N LYS A 140 -17.88 -5.15 4.92
CA LYS A 140 -19.23 -5.74 4.98
C LYS A 140 -19.37 -6.95 4.08
N GLU A 141 -18.70 -6.90 2.95
CA GLU A 141 -18.81 -7.93 1.96
C GLU A 141 -17.93 -9.16 2.24
N PHE A 142 -16.73 -8.96 2.79
CA PHE A 142 -15.94 -10.07 3.33
C PHE A 142 -16.67 -10.79 4.45
N VAL A 143 -17.32 -10.04 5.34
CA VAL A 143 -18.16 -10.60 6.41
C VAL A 143 -19.32 -11.41 5.84
N LYS A 144 -20.01 -10.89 4.82
CA LYS A 144 -21.12 -11.58 4.17
C LYS A 144 -20.70 -12.90 3.52
N LYS A 145 -19.50 -12.98 2.93
CA LYS A 145 -19.05 -14.14 2.16
C LYS A 145 -18.28 -15.18 2.97
N PHE A 146 -17.51 -14.75 3.96
CA PHE A 146 -16.60 -15.61 4.73
C PHE A 146 -16.88 -15.65 6.24
N GLY A 147 -17.85 -14.85 6.72
CA GLY A 147 -18.21 -14.75 8.12
C GLY A 147 -17.51 -13.62 8.87
N VAL A 148 -18.04 -13.32 10.07
CA VAL A 148 -17.50 -12.29 10.97
C VAL A 148 -16.08 -12.67 11.41
N GLY A 149 -15.16 -11.70 11.42
CA GLY A 149 -13.77 -11.91 11.84
C GLY A 149 -12.82 -12.43 10.76
N PHE A 150 -13.31 -12.69 9.53
CA PHE A 150 -12.43 -13.13 8.45
C PHE A 150 -11.37 -12.07 8.08
N PHE A 151 -11.75 -10.80 8.02
CA PHE A 151 -10.90 -9.70 7.60
C PHE A 151 -11.18 -8.50 8.50
N ASP A 152 -10.15 -7.80 8.96
CA ASP A 152 -10.28 -6.51 9.65
C ASP A 152 -9.50 -5.45 8.87
N SER A 153 -10.25 -4.58 8.21
CA SER A 153 -9.67 -3.48 7.43
C SER A 153 -9.01 -2.39 8.26
N LYS A 154 -9.35 -2.25 9.54
CA LYS A 154 -8.78 -1.18 10.40
C LYS A 154 -7.37 -1.52 10.86
N THR A 155 -7.07 -2.80 11.09
CA THR A 155 -5.76 -3.25 11.60
C THR A 155 -4.81 -3.70 10.51
N VAL A 156 -5.32 -3.99 9.30
CA VAL A 156 -4.56 -4.55 8.17
C VAL A 156 -3.30 -3.78 7.78
N VAL A 157 -3.24 -2.47 8.07
CA VAL A 157 -2.03 -1.68 7.82
C VAL A 157 -0.95 -2.00 8.86
N GLY A 158 -1.29 -1.97 10.14
CA GLY A 158 -0.37 -2.23 11.26
C GLY A 158 0.00 -3.71 11.43
N ASP A 159 -0.87 -4.61 10.98
CA ASP A 159 -0.63 -6.07 10.96
C ASP A 159 0.43 -6.48 9.94
N SER A 160 0.76 -5.61 8.98
CA SER A 160 1.83 -5.87 8.03
C SER A 160 3.19 -5.87 8.74
N PRO A 161 4.07 -6.87 8.50
CA PRO A 161 5.38 -6.94 9.12
C PRO A 161 6.30 -5.80 8.67
N PHE A 162 6.17 -5.39 7.40
CA PHE A 162 6.96 -4.32 6.81
C PHE A 162 6.08 -3.37 6.00
N LEU A 163 6.46 -2.09 6.05
CA LEU A 163 5.95 -1.03 5.20
C LEU A 163 7.09 -0.53 4.32
N LEU A 164 7.04 -0.82 3.04
CA LEU A 164 8.04 -0.37 2.07
C LEU A 164 7.74 1.07 1.67
N LEU A 165 8.68 1.98 1.90
CA LEU A 165 8.55 3.39 1.61
C LEU A 165 9.35 3.74 0.36
N ASN A 166 8.70 4.31 -0.65
CA ASN A 166 9.38 4.91 -1.79
C ASN A 166 9.85 6.34 -1.47
N LEU A 167 10.58 6.50 -0.36
CA LEU A 167 11.06 7.79 0.11
C LEU A 167 12.57 7.84 0.08
N ASN A 168 13.12 9.02 -0.16
CA ASN A 168 14.55 9.27 -0.02
C ASN A 168 14.81 10.15 1.19
N LEU A 169 15.57 9.64 2.17
CA LEU A 169 15.94 10.36 3.39
C LEU A 169 16.46 11.79 3.14
N PHE A 170 17.11 12.05 1.99
CA PHE A 170 17.66 13.36 1.66
C PHE A 170 16.68 14.30 0.95
N LEU A 171 15.63 13.78 0.32
CA LEU A 171 14.69 14.57 -0.49
C LEU A 171 13.31 14.70 0.16
N ASP A 172 12.90 13.71 0.94
CA ASP A 172 11.61 13.70 1.63
C ASP A 172 11.66 14.36 2.99
N ILE A 173 10.48 14.77 3.46
CA ILE A 173 10.29 15.34 4.79
C ILE A 173 10.65 14.28 5.84
N SER A 174 11.49 14.67 6.80
CA SER A 174 11.96 13.81 7.90
C SER A 174 10.84 13.59 8.92
N GLY A 175 9.95 12.64 8.63
CA GLY A 175 8.97 12.12 9.57
C GLY A 175 9.53 11.02 10.48
N THR A 176 8.89 10.80 11.63
CA THR A 176 9.21 9.69 12.54
C THR A 176 8.95 8.35 11.84
N LYS A 177 9.92 7.44 11.88
CA LYS A 177 9.80 6.11 11.26
C LYS A 177 9.96 5.03 12.32
N THR A 178 9.20 3.94 12.21
CA THR A 178 9.40 2.75 13.04
C THR A 178 10.34 1.76 12.34
N PRO A 179 10.94 0.79 13.05
CA PRO A 179 11.77 -0.25 12.42
C PRO A 179 11.05 -1.11 11.38
N LYS A 180 9.71 -1.12 11.37
CA LYS A 180 8.89 -1.80 10.35
C LYS A 180 8.82 -1.03 9.03
N MET A 181 9.18 0.25 9.03
CA MET A 181 9.17 1.11 7.84
C MET A 181 10.53 1.04 7.16
N VAL A 182 10.57 0.37 6.01
CA VAL A 182 11.79 0.11 5.25
C VAL A 182 11.80 0.96 3.99
N GLU A 183 12.80 1.81 3.85
CA GLU A 183 12.97 2.61 2.64
C GLU A 183 13.49 1.72 1.50
N VAL A 184 12.72 1.70 0.41
CA VAL A 184 13.08 1.02 -0.84
C VAL A 184 13.11 2.09 -1.91
N LEU A 185 14.25 2.77 -2.01
CA LEU A 185 14.50 3.83 -2.99
C LEU A 185 14.26 3.34 -4.42
N GLY A 186 13.61 4.16 -5.24
CA GLY A 186 13.53 3.93 -6.70
C GLY A 186 14.79 4.35 -7.49
N ILE A 187 15.76 5.02 -6.85
CA ILE A 187 16.92 5.61 -7.53
C ILE A 187 18.16 4.74 -7.27
N GLY A 188 18.44 3.83 -8.19
CA GLY A 188 19.63 2.97 -8.13
C GLY A 188 19.54 1.67 -8.93
N ILE A 189 18.74 1.61 -9.99
CA ILE A 189 18.80 0.48 -10.92
C ILE A 189 20.08 0.69 -11.73
N LYS A 190 21.12 -0.13 -11.48
CA LYS A 190 22.28 -0.20 -12.37
C LYS A 190 21.78 -0.55 -13.76
N ASP A 191 22.38 0.04 -14.79
CA ASP A 191 22.03 -0.28 -16.17
C ASP A 191 21.98 -1.80 -16.35
N PRO A 192 20.87 -2.34 -16.90
CA PRO A 192 20.75 -3.76 -17.11
C PRO A 192 21.93 -4.21 -17.97
N LYS A 193 22.72 -5.16 -17.47
CA LYS A 193 23.77 -5.77 -18.29
C LYS A 193 23.08 -6.43 -19.49
N PRO A 194 23.56 -6.20 -20.72
CA PRO A 194 23.06 -6.92 -21.88
C PRO A 194 23.16 -8.43 -21.63
N LEU A 195 22.18 -9.17 -22.11
CA LEU A 195 22.27 -10.63 -22.09
C LEU A 195 23.49 -11.04 -22.91
N ASP A 196 24.32 -11.92 -22.34
CA ASP A 196 25.39 -12.55 -23.08
C ASP A 196 24.77 -13.44 -24.17
N ASP A 197 25.22 -13.26 -25.42
CA ASP A 197 24.77 -14.09 -26.54
C ASP A 197 25.33 -15.51 -26.33
N TYR A 198 24.48 -16.41 -25.84
CA TYR A 198 24.72 -17.86 -25.88
C TYR A 198 23.99 -18.47 -27.06
#